data_AF-A0A329TN47-F1
#
_entry.id   AF-A0A329TN47-F1
#
_cell.length_a   1.000
_cell.length_b   1.000
_cell.length_c   1.000
_cell.angle_alpha   90.00
_cell.angle_beta   90.00
_cell.angle_gamma   90.00
#
_symmetry.space_group_name_H-M   'P 1'
#
loop_
_entity.id
_entity.type
_entity.pdbx_description
1 polymer ?
#
loop_
_entity_poly.entity_id
_entity_poly.type
_entity_poly.pdbx_seq_one_letter_code
_entity_poly.pdbx_strand_id
1 'polypeptide(L)'
;MKLNFTRKTWYFFLLASAAVSMLNGFFVLAGQTFGLLEQIAFCLAAIAALFLAAEKGAPAKDKRNYFLVFLLLLFSYMINGWLGYLCSALAWPALLLVEYQHGKPIQRQLQLVGISEALHLLFLLLTVYGGVSAMSFWTNILWVLLACARGWAALALYKGQEETV
;
A
#
# COMPACT_ATOMS: atom_id res chain seq x y z
N MET A 1 11.40 -5.99 29.38
CA MET A 1 12.12 -6.15 28.09
C MET A 1 11.75 -5.00 27.16
N LYS A 2 12.72 -4.18 26.74
CA LYS A 2 12.50 -3.17 25.69
C LYS A 2 12.54 -3.90 24.35
N LEU A 3 11.39 -4.09 23.69
CA LEU A 3 11.37 -4.55 22.32
C LEU A 3 11.79 -3.36 21.44
N ASN A 4 13.06 -3.33 21.04
CA ASN A 4 13.59 -2.34 20.11
C ASN A 4 13.13 -2.69 18.68
N PHE A 5 11.84 -2.54 18.40
CA PHE A 5 11.32 -2.70 17.04
C PHE A 5 11.84 -1.53 16.19
N THR A 6 12.76 -1.85 15.29
CA THR A 6 13.37 -0.90 14.37
C THR A 6 12.45 -0.63 13.19
N ARG A 7 12.56 0.54 12.58
CA ARG A 7 11.84 0.95 11.36
C ARG A 7 11.88 -0.09 10.24
N LYS A 8 12.99 -0.85 10.17
CA LYS A 8 13.21 -2.02 9.30
C LYS A 8 12.14 -3.12 9.47
N THR A 9 11.71 -3.40 10.69
CA THR A 9 10.64 -4.38 10.97
C THR A 9 9.32 -3.93 10.32
N TRP A 10 8.98 -2.65 10.41
CA TRP A 10 7.74 -2.12 9.85
C TRP A 10 7.76 -2.09 8.31
N TYR A 11 8.92 -1.83 7.68
CA TYR A 11 9.07 -2.00 6.24
C TYR A 11 8.97 -3.46 5.79
N PHE A 12 9.42 -4.41 6.61
CA PHE A 12 9.18 -5.83 6.34
C PHE A 12 7.69 -6.18 6.38
N PHE A 13 6.92 -5.62 7.31
CA PHE A 13 5.46 -5.76 7.32
C PHE A 13 4.80 -5.18 6.06
N LEU A 14 5.28 -4.03 5.55
CA LEU A 14 4.82 -3.50 4.26
C LEU A 14 5.18 -4.43 3.10
N LEU A 15 6.37 -5.00 3.08
CA LEU A 15 6.77 -5.96 2.06
C LEU A 15 5.88 -7.22 2.10
N ALA A 16 5.61 -7.74 3.31
CA ALA A 16 4.69 -8.85 3.52
C ALA A 16 3.27 -8.51 3.04
N SER A 17 2.77 -7.30 3.31
CA SER A 17 1.45 -6.86 2.82
C SER A 17 1.36 -6.87 1.29
N ALA A 18 2.42 -6.39 0.61
CA ALA A 18 2.48 -6.41 -0.85
C ALA A 18 2.55 -7.83 -1.42
N ALA A 19 3.30 -8.73 -0.76
CA ALA A 19 3.39 -10.14 -1.17
C ALA A 19 2.04 -10.87 -1.01
N VAL A 20 1.31 -10.62 0.08
CA VAL A 20 -0.03 -11.20 0.30
C VAL A 20 -1.04 -10.68 -0.72
N SER A 21 -1.02 -9.37 -1.04
CA SER A 21 -1.89 -8.80 -2.08
C SER A 21 -1.54 -9.33 -3.48
N MET A 22 -0.25 -9.53 -3.78
CA MET A 22 0.20 -10.16 -5.04
C MET A 22 -0.29 -11.61 -5.16
N LEU A 23 -0.20 -12.39 -4.08
CA LEU A 23 -0.70 -13.75 -4.02
C LEU A 23 -2.21 -13.81 -4.27
N ASN A 24 -2.97 -12.87 -3.69
CA ASN A 24 -4.40 -12.73 -4.00
C ASN A 24 -4.63 -12.42 -5.49
N GLY A 25 -3.86 -11.50 -6.08
CA GLY A 25 -3.96 -11.16 -7.50
C GLY A 25 -3.74 -12.36 -8.44
N PHE A 26 -2.81 -13.28 -8.11
CA PHE A 26 -2.63 -14.52 -8.88
C PHE A 26 -3.82 -15.47 -8.77
N PHE A 27 -4.41 -15.60 -7.59
CA PHE A 27 -5.63 -16.40 -7.44
C PHE A 27 -6.77 -15.83 -8.29
N VAL A 28 -6.93 -14.51 -8.28
CA VAL A 28 -7.98 -13.83 -9.07
C VAL A 28 -7.78 -14.09 -10.57
N LEU A 29 -6.54 -14.09 -11.06
CA LEU A 29 -6.23 -14.47 -12.44
C LEU A 29 -6.51 -15.96 -12.74
N ALA A 30 -6.36 -16.84 -11.75
CA ALA A 30 -6.73 -18.26 -11.84
C ALA A 30 -8.24 -18.51 -11.67
N GLY A 31 -9.07 -17.46 -11.59
CA GLY A 31 -10.52 -17.56 -11.42
C GLY A 31 -10.98 -17.88 -9.99
N GLN A 32 -10.09 -17.80 -9.01
CA GLN A 32 -10.38 -18.01 -7.58
C GLN A 32 -10.27 -16.67 -6.84
N THR A 33 -11.20 -16.31 -5.96
CA THR A 33 -11.09 -15.05 -5.20
C THR A 33 -11.13 -15.31 -3.71
N PHE A 34 -10.06 -14.93 -3.02
CA PHE A 34 -9.95 -15.05 -1.57
C PHE A 34 -9.96 -13.66 -0.93
N GLY A 35 -11.16 -13.14 -0.62
CA GLY A 35 -11.30 -11.84 0.05
C GLY A 35 -10.54 -11.74 1.38
N LEU A 36 -10.26 -12.87 2.03
CA LEU A 36 -9.48 -12.95 3.26
C LEU A 36 -8.01 -12.52 3.07
N LEU A 37 -7.39 -12.87 1.94
CA LEU A 37 -6.00 -12.53 1.66
C LEU A 37 -5.82 -11.02 1.54
N GLU A 38 -6.74 -10.35 0.85
CA GLU A 38 -6.69 -8.89 0.75
C GLU A 38 -6.94 -8.20 2.10
N GLN A 39 -7.81 -8.76 2.94
CA GLN A 39 -7.98 -8.26 4.31
C GLN A 39 -6.70 -8.40 5.15
N ILE A 40 -5.98 -9.52 5.04
CA ILE A 40 -4.70 -9.69 5.73
C ILE A 40 -3.68 -8.68 5.20
N ALA A 41 -3.56 -8.52 3.88
CA ALA A 41 -2.66 -7.54 3.27
C ALA A 41 -2.94 -6.13 3.82
N PHE A 42 -4.23 -5.76 3.87
CA PHE A 42 -4.67 -4.48 4.39
C PHE A 42 -4.32 -4.27 5.86
N CYS A 43 -4.61 -5.26 6.70
CA CYS A 43 -4.28 -5.23 8.13
C CYS A 43 -2.77 -5.09 8.37
N LEU A 44 -1.93 -5.81 7.60
CA LEU A 44 -0.48 -5.71 7.71
C LEU A 44 0.02 -4.30 7.37
N ALA A 45 -0.52 -3.68 6.33
CA ALA A 45 -0.19 -2.31 5.96
C ALA A 45 -0.66 -1.28 7.01
N ALA A 46 -1.86 -1.46 7.56
CA ALA A 46 -2.41 -0.60 8.60
C ALA A 46 -1.59 -0.68 9.90
N ILE A 47 -1.21 -1.89 10.33
CA ILE A 47 -0.33 -2.11 11.48
C ILE A 47 1.02 -1.43 11.23
N ALA A 48 1.64 -1.63 10.06
CA ALA A 48 2.91 -0.99 9.74
C ALA A 48 2.82 0.55 9.81
N ALA A 49 1.76 1.15 9.27
CA ALA A 49 1.53 2.60 9.33
C ALA A 49 1.34 3.11 10.77
N LEU A 50 0.56 2.40 11.60
CA LEU A 50 0.33 2.76 13.00
C LEU A 50 1.63 2.75 13.80
N PHE A 51 2.46 1.71 13.61
CA PHE A 51 3.71 1.58 14.35
C PHE A 51 4.80 2.54 13.85
N LEU A 52 4.81 2.90 12.56
CA LEU A 52 5.61 4.02 12.06
C LEU A 52 5.21 5.35 12.71
N ALA A 53 3.90 5.58 12.93
CA ALA A 53 3.42 6.75 13.67
C ALA A 53 3.82 6.72 15.16
N ALA A 54 3.92 5.54 15.76
CA ALA A 54 4.25 5.34 17.16
C ALA A 54 5.75 5.42 17.47
N GLU A 55 6.61 5.66 16.47
CA GLU A 55 8.06 5.72 16.63
C GLU A 55 8.48 6.78 17.66
N LYS A 56 9.27 6.36 18.66
CA LYS A 56 9.69 7.22 19.76
C LYS A 56 10.77 8.19 19.27
N GLY A 57 10.55 9.49 19.44
CA GLY A 57 11.48 10.53 19.00
C GLY A 57 11.19 11.11 17.59
N ALA A 58 10.21 10.56 16.85
CA ALA A 58 9.82 11.14 15.56
C ALA A 58 9.13 12.52 15.73
N PRO A 59 9.38 13.48 14.82
CA PRO A 59 8.70 14.78 14.81
C PRO A 59 7.18 14.64 14.82
N ALA A 60 6.48 15.54 15.52
CA ALA A 60 5.01 15.50 15.64
C ALA A 60 4.29 15.57 14.27
N LYS A 61 4.92 16.23 13.28
CA LYS A 61 4.43 16.31 11.89
C LYS A 61 4.38 14.94 11.22
N ASP A 62 5.42 14.13 11.41
CA ASP A 62 5.55 12.82 10.74
C ASP A 62 4.62 11.80 11.38
N LYS A 63 4.50 11.83 12.72
CA LYS A 63 3.51 11.02 13.45
C LYS A 63 2.09 11.29 12.97
N ARG A 64 1.75 12.56 12.80
CA ARG A 64 0.45 12.96 12.24
C ARG A 64 0.27 12.40 10.83
N ASN A 65 1.28 12.51 9.96
CA ASN A 65 1.17 12.04 8.59
C ASN A 65 1.00 10.51 8.50
N TYR A 66 1.76 9.72 9.26
CA TYR A 66 1.56 8.26 9.30
C TYR A 66 0.22 7.86 9.91
N PHE A 67 -0.24 8.58 10.94
CA PHE A 67 -1.56 8.38 11.51
C PHE A 67 -2.68 8.71 10.51
N LEU A 68 -2.50 9.75 9.69
CA LEU A 68 -3.43 10.06 8.59
C LEU A 68 -3.46 8.95 7.53
N VAL A 69 -2.31 8.36 7.18
CA VAL A 69 -2.26 7.19 6.27
C VAL A 69 -3.01 6.00 6.88
N PHE A 70 -2.85 5.75 8.18
CA PHE A 70 -3.61 4.72 8.89
C PHE A 70 -5.12 5.00 8.85
N LEU A 71 -5.56 6.23 9.12
CA LEU A 71 -6.97 6.61 9.04
C LEU A 71 -7.50 6.49 7.61
N LEU A 72 -6.70 6.84 6.60
CA LEU A 72 -7.06 6.74 5.20
C LEU A 72 -7.29 5.27 4.79
N LEU A 73 -6.45 4.35 5.29
CA LEU A 73 -6.69 2.90 5.19
C LEU A 73 -7.99 2.53 5.93
N LEU A 74 -8.16 2.92 7.19
CA LEU A 74 -9.38 2.61 7.93
C LEU A 74 -10.66 3.06 7.20
N PHE A 75 -10.68 4.30 6.70
CA PHE A 75 -11.79 4.85 5.93
C PHE A 75 -12.01 4.13 4.60
N SER A 76 -10.94 3.69 3.94
CA SER A 76 -11.06 2.88 2.72
C SER A 76 -11.83 1.59 2.95
N TYR A 77 -11.69 0.96 4.13
CA TYR A 77 -12.45 -0.23 4.49
C TYR A 77 -13.87 0.07 5.00
N MET A 78 -14.06 1.19 5.71
CA MET A 78 -15.37 1.57 6.26
C MET A 78 -16.34 2.12 5.21
N ILE A 79 -15.83 2.75 4.14
CA ILE A 79 -16.65 3.41 3.12
C ILE A 79 -16.83 2.47 1.93
N ASN A 80 -18.07 2.05 1.67
CA ASN A 80 -18.39 1.29 0.47
C ASN A 80 -18.53 2.18 -0.77
N GLY A 81 -18.05 1.69 -1.91
CA GLY A 81 -18.18 2.33 -3.23
C GLY A 81 -16.92 3.09 -3.67
N TRP A 82 -17.09 3.98 -4.66
CA TRP A 82 -15.99 4.68 -5.35
C TRP A 82 -15.05 5.45 -4.41
N LEU A 83 -15.57 6.02 -3.32
CA LEU A 83 -14.78 6.78 -2.35
C LEU A 83 -13.84 5.88 -1.53
N GLY A 84 -14.27 4.65 -1.21
CA GLY A 84 -13.43 3.66 -0.54
C GLY A 84 -12.26 3.20 -1.42
N TYR A 85 -12.51 3.03 -2.73
CA TYR A 85 -11.45 2.71 -3.70
C TYR A 85 -10.44 3.85 -3.85
N LEU A 86 -10.92 5.10 -3.85
CA LEU A 86 -10.07 6.29 -3.93
C LEU A 86 -9.17 6.41 -2.69
N CYS A 87 -9.73 6.19 -1.49
CA CYS A 87 -8.95 6.15 -0.25
C CYS A 87 -7.90 5.04 -0.24
N SER A 88 -8.22 3.84 -0.77
CA SER A 88 -7.25 2.74 -0.89
C SER A 88 -6.10 3.11 -1.81
N ALA A 89 -6.43 3.67 -2.97
CA ALA A 89 -5.47 4.03 -4.01
C ALA A 89 -4.49 5.13 -3.54
N LEU A 90 -4.93 6.01 -2.65
CA LEU A 90 -4.10 7.07 -2.09
C LEU A 90 -3.22 6.61 -0.92
N ALA A 91 -3.49 5.46 -0.29
CA ALA A 91 -2.79 5.04 0.92
C ALA A 91 -1.29 4.81 0.70
N TRP A 92 -0.96 4.06 -0.34
CA TRP A 92 0.44 3.75 -0.69
C TRP A 92 1.22 4.97 -1.18
N PRO A 93 0.71 5.79 -2.12
CA PRO A 93 1.35 7.04 -2.50
C PRO A 93 1.54 8.00 -1.32
N ALA A 94 0.55 8.12 -0.42
CA ALA A 94 0.67 8.95 0.77
C ALA A 94 1.78 8.46 1.70
N LEU A 95 1.86 7.14 1.96
CA LEU A 95 2.93 6.55 2.76
C LEU A 95 4.31 6.84 2.16
N LEU A 96 4.47 6.61 0.86
CA LEU A 96 5.73 6.85 0.16
C LEU A 96 6.09 8.34 0.11
N LEU A 97 5.10 9.24 0.07
CA LEU A 97 5.33 10.67 0.11
C LEU A 97 5.88 11.12 1.47
N VAL A 98 5.40 10.54 2.58
CA VAL A 98 5.97 10.81 3.92
C VAL A 98 7.42 10.35 3.99
N GLU A 99 7.72 9.16 3.46
CA GLU A 99 9.10 8.64 3.40
C GLU A 99 10.02 9.43 2.46
N TYR A 100 9.48 9.97 1.37
CA TYR A 100 10.21 10.86 0.47
C TYR A 100 10.56 12.19 1.16
N GLN A 101 9.64 12.75 1.96
CA GLN A 101 9.91 13.95 2.77
C GLN A 101 10.99 13.74 3.83
N HIS A 102 11.21 12.49 4.27
CA HIS A 102 12.34 12.11 5.12
C HIS A 102 13.69 12.05 4.38
N GLY A 103 13.76 12.40 3.10
CA GLY A 103 15.00 12.49 2.33
C GLY A 103 15.42 11.18 1.66
N LYS A 104 14.56 10.17 1.60
CA LYS A 104 14.86 8.91 0.91
C LYS A 104 14.75 9.08 -0.61
N PRO A 105 15.70 8.56 -1.42
CA PRO A 105 15.68 8.68 -2.87
C PRO A 105 14.67 7.72 -3.54
N ILE A 106 13.40 7.77 -3.12
CA ILE A 106 12.31 6.90 -3.60
C ILE A 106 11.38 7.58 -4.61
N GLN A 107 11.82 8.67 -5.24
CA GLN A 107 10.99 9.46 -6.17
C GLN A 107 10.45 8.64 -7.35
N ARG A 108 11.26 7.74 -7.90
CA ARG A 108 10.85 6.87 -9.02
C ARG A 108 9.79 5.86 -8.60
N GLN A 109 9.97 5.27 -7.41
CA GLN A 109 9.03 4.30 -6.83
C GLN A 109 7.70 4.97 -6.47
N LEU A 110 7.73 6.20 -5.94
CA LEU A 110 6.54 7.00 -5.68
C LEU A 110 5.76 7.29 -6.96
N GLN A 111 6.44 7.71 -8.04
CA GLN A 111 5.79 7.94 -9.34
C GLN A 111 5.19 6.67 -9.93
N LEU A 112 5.93 5.55 -9.88
CA LEU A 112 5.44 4.27 -10.39
C LEU A 112 4.20 3.79 -9.64
N VAL A 113 4.24 3.80 -8.31
CA VAL A 113 3.09 3.40 -7.48
C VAL A 113 1.93 4.38 -7.70
N GLY A 114 2.17 5.70 -7.69
CA GLY A 114 1.12 6.70 -7.92
C GLY A 114 0.42 6.56 -9.28
N ILE A 115 1.18 6.35 -10.36
CA ILE A 115 0.62 6.16 -11.71
C ILE A 115 -0.13 4.82 -11.77
N SER A 116 0.43 3.76 -11.19
CA SER A 116 -0.20 2.43 -11.20
C SER A 116 -1.51 2.42 -10.41
N GLU A 117 -1.57 3.08 -9.26
CA GLU A 117 -2.79 3.24 -8.46
C GLU A 117 -3.86 4.01 -9.23
N ALA A 118 -3.49 5.12 -9.88
CA ALA A 118 -4.42 5.92 -10.68
C ALA A 118 -4.98 5.14 -11.88
N LEU A 119 -4.12 4.40 -12.59
CA LEU A 119 -4.53 3.56 -13.72
C LEU A 119 -5.43 2.40 -13.26
N HIS A 120 -5.06 1.71 -12.18
CA HIS A 120 -5.86 0.62 -11.63
C HIS A 120 -7.23 1.13 -11.14
N LEU A 121 -7.28 2.28 -10.43
CA LEU A 121 -8.53 2.89 -9.99
C LEU A 121 -9.43 3.26 -11.17
N LEU A 122 -8.87 3.85 -12.24
CA LEU A 122 -9.62 4.19 -13.45
C LEU A 122 -10.27 2.95 -14.07
N PHE A 123 -9.50 1.87 -14.24
CA PHE A 123 -9.98 0.62 -14.83
C PHE A 123 -11.01 -0.08 -13.94
N LEU A 124 -10.81 -0.05 -12.63
CA LEU A 124 -11.74 -0.61 -11.66
C LEU A 124 -13.07 0.15 -11.69
N LEU A 125 -13.05 1.48 -11.70
CA LEU A 125 -14.27 2.29 -11.80
C LEU A 125 -14.98 2.08 -13.15
N LEU A 126 -14.23 1.97 -14.25
CA LEU A 126 -14.82 1.68 -15.57
C LEU A 126 -15.45 0.27 -15.63
N THR A 127 -14.84 -0.70 -14.95
CA THR A 127 -15.37 -2.08 -14.91
C THR A 127 -16.62 -2.16 -14.02
N VAL A 128 -16.59 -1.56 -12.82
CA VAL A 128 -17.66 -1.66 -11.82
C VAL A 128 -18.84 -0.72 -12.14
N TYR A 129 -18.56 0.53 -12.51
CA TYR A 129 -19.58 1.55 -12.78
C TYR A 129 -19.83 1.80 -14.26
N GLY A 130 -18.82 1.61 -15.12
CA GLY A 130 -18.96 1.76 -16.57
C GLY A 130 -19.52 0.53 -17.29
N GLY A 131 -19.69 -0.60 -16.59
CA GLY A 131 -20.30 -1.82 -17.15
C GLY A 131 -19.46 -2.54 -18.20
N VAL A 132 -18.19 -2.17 -18.38
CA VAL A 132 -17.29 -2.76 -19.39
C VAL A 132 -16.67 -4.04 -18.84
N SER A 133 -17.38 -5.16 -18.90
CA SER A 133 -16.92 -6.47 -18.40
C SER A 133 -15.61 -6.94 -19.05
N ALA A 134 -15.34 -6.54 -20.30
CA ALA A 134 -14.09 -6.81 -21.00
C ALA A 134 -12.84 -6.22 -20.30
N MET A 135 -13.01 -5.20 -19.45
CA MET A 135 -11.92 -4.59 -18.68
C MET A 135 -11.60 -5.33 -17.38
N SER A 136 -12.42 -6.30 -16.96
CA SER A 136 -12.16 -7.05 -15.72
C SER A 136 -10.84 -7.81 -15.76
N PHE A 137 -10.50 -8.43 -16.90
CA PHE A 137 -9.24 -9.13 -17.07
C PHE A 137 -8.03 -8.18 -16.95
N TRP A 138 -8.09 -7.03 -17.63
CA TRP A 138 -7.06 -6.01 -17.58
C TRP A 138 -6.91 -5.38 -16.20
N THR A 139 -8.02 -5.14 -15.50
CA THR A 139 -8.04 -4.64 -14.12
C THR A 139 -7.30 -5.61 -13.18
N ASN A 140 -7.54 -6.91 -13.32
CA ASN A 140 -6.87 -7.93 -12.52
C ASN A 140 -5.36 -8.00 -12.80
N ILE A 141 -4.93 -7.86 -14.06
CA ILE A 141 -3.50 -7.76 -14.40
C ILE A 141 -2.88 -6.51 -13.79
N LEU A 142 -3.54 -5.36 -13.92
CA LEU A 142 -3.07 -4.08 -13.36
C LEU A 142 -2.94 -4.17 -11.83
N TRP A 143 -3.82 -4.89 -11.16
CA TRP A 143 -3.71 -5.12 -9.72
C TRP A 143 -2.45 -5.91 -9.36
N VAL A 144 -2.12 -6.98 -10.08
CA VAL A 144 -0.89 -7.74 -9.85
C VAL A 144 0.35 -6.87 -10.08
N LEU A 145 0.36 -6.09 -11.16
CA LEU A 145 1.46 -5.15 -11.45
C LEU A 145 1.59 -4.08 -10.38
N LEU A 146 0.47 -3.56 -9.87
CA LEU A 146 0.44 -2.62 -8.77
C LEU A 146 0.99 -3.24 -7.47
N ALA A 147 0.62 -4.48 -7.15
CA ALA A 147 1.18 -5.19 -6.00
C ALA A 147 2.71 -5.36 -6.13
N CYS A 148 3.21 -5.64 -7.34
CA CYS A 148 4.65 -5.64 -7.62
C CYS A 148 5.30 -4.26 -7.41
N ALA A 149 4.66 -3.18 -7.86
CA ALA A 149 5.16 -1.82 -7.66
C ALA A 149 5.22 -1.44 -6.17
N ARG A 150 4.17 -1.78 -5.41
CA ARG A 150 4.12 -1.62 -3.94
C ARG A 150 5.22 -2.44 -3.26
N GLY A 151 5.43 -3.68 -3.69
CA GLY A 151 6.51 -4.56 -3.21
C GLY A 151 7.90 -4.01 -3.49
N TRP A 152 8.15 -3.48 -4.68
CA TRP A 152 9.40 -2.78 -5.01
C TRP A 152 9.61 -1.59 -4.07
N ALA A 153 8.60 -0.74 -3.91
CA ALA A 153 8.70 0.44 -3.05
C ALA A 153 9.02 0.05 -1.59
N ALA A 154 8.36 -0.97 -1.06
CA ALA A 154 8.65 -1.51 0.27
C ALA A 154 10.07 -2.09 0.38
N LEU A 155 10.54 -2.82 -0.65
CA LEU A 155 11.89 -3.36 -0.70
C LEU A 155 12.96 -2.25 -0.74
N ALA A 156 12.72 -1.18 -1.50
CA ALA A 156 13.60 -0.02 -1.55
C ALA A 156 13.70 0.68 -0.18
N LEU A 157 12.57 0.83 0.52
CA LEU A 157 12.54 1.35 1.89
C LEU A 157 13.29 0.45 2.88
N TYR A 158 13.13 -0.87 2.75
CA TYR A 158 13.82 -1.86 3.59
C TYR A 158 15.35 -1.80 3.40
N LYS A 159 15.82 -1.85 2.15
CA LYS A 159 17.25 -1.77 1.81
C LYS A 159 17.86 -0.43 2.22
N GLY A 160 17.15 0.68 2.02
CA GLY A 160 17.60 2.01 2.43
C GLY A 160 17.71 2.21 3.96
N GLN A 161 17.36 1.22 4.79
CA GLN A 161 17.69 1.23 6.22
C GLN A 161 18.97 0.45 6.56
N GLU A 162 19.43 -0.43 5.68
CA GLU A 162 20.68 -1.17 5.88
C GLU A 162 21.90 -0.27 5.65
N GLU A 163 21.78 0.72 4.78
CA GLU A 163 22.86 1.66 4.44
C GLU A 163 23.07 2.78 5.49
N THR A 164 22.15 2.92 6.45
CA THR A 164 22.20 3.97 7.49
C THR A 164 22.71 3.48 8.85
N VAL A 165 23.11 2.21 8.96
CA VAL A 165 23.70 1.59 10.16
C VAL A 165 25.20 1.44 9.97
#